data_AF-A0A368F5S1-F1
#
_entry.id   AF-A0A368F5S1-F1
#
_cell.length_a   1.000
_cell.length_b   1.000
_cell.length_c   1.000
_cell.angle_alpha   90.00
_cell.angle_beta   90.00
_cell.angle_gamma   90.00
#
_symmetry.space_group_name_H-M   'P 1'
#
loop_
_entity.id
_entity.type
_entity.pdbx_description
1 polymer ?
#
loop_
_entity_poly.entity_id
_entity_poly.type
_entity_poly.pdbx_seq_one_letter_code
_entity_poly.pdbx_strand_id
1 'polypeptide(L)'
;MDILTQTCLDRVTAMVSSREVALNDLGALFFQHSVDPQTYEEIVVTINDVKIKLGEIQNLQKSVRNVPESSDAVVRLLTTLLKRSVDTMAGLGVLVDSLLRNITANRADITAAKSSMQFDLNHLMESWEVPSRARDDDHMTHCADFVRRYLVKACSPPTEVQKYACRLTGKNAKVPSLLNLPDVVTNYLIGCLLEGLKLGVREIFADPEALAEKPTRYWLALGRDYESRKQELLRRKTVRAGWAVKLRQSIGRAL
;
A
#
# COMPACT_ATOMS: atom_id res chain seq x y z
N MET A 1 13.42 19.65 -19.95
CA MET A 1 13.98 18.29 -19.84
C MET A 1 15.07 18.19 -20.89
N ASP A 2 16.28 17.75 -20.53
CA ASP A 2 17.42 17.72 -21.45
C ASP A 2 17.20 16.61 -22.51
N ILE A 3 17.77 16.77 -23.71
CA ILE A 3 17.53 15.87 -24.86
C ILE A 3 17.98 14.43 -24.52
N LEU A 4 19.06 14.30 -23.76
CA LEU A 4 19.59 13.02 -23.29
C LEU A 4 18.65 12.34 -22.29
N THR A 5 18.01 13.12 -21.42
CA THR A 5 17.05 12.64 -20.43
C THR A 5 15.79 12.09 -21.10
N GLN A 6 15.25 12.82 -22.07
CA GLN A 6 14.07 12.39 -22.83
C GLN A 6 14.36 11.10 -23.62
N THR A 7 15.54 11.01 -24.25
CA THR A 7 15.97 9.82 -25.00
C THR A 7 16.08 8.59 -24.08
N CYS A 8 16.49 8.76 -22.82
CA CYS A 8 16.55 7.70 -21.82
C CYS A 8 15.15 7.13 -21.51
N LEU A 9 14.20 8.03 -21.22
CA LEU A 9 12.81 7.67 -20.91
C LEU A 9 12.10 7.00 -22.09
N ASP A 10 12.32 7.48 -23.32
CA ASP A 10 11.75 6.89 -24.52
C ASP A 10 12.23 5.44 -24.72
N ARG A 11 13.52 5.19 -24.45
CA ARG A 11 14.10 3.84 -24.51
C ARG A 11 13.54 2.92 -23.42
N VAL A 12 13.41 3.39 -22.19
CA VAL A 12 12.77 2.63 -21.10
C VAL A 12 11.33 2.30 -21.48
N THR A 13 10.57 3.27 -22.00
CA THR A 13 9.18 3.07 -22.41
C THR A 13 9.06 2.02 -23.52
N ALA A 14 9.97 2.05 -24.50
CA ALA A 14 10.05 1.02 -25.54
C ALA A 14 10.37 -0.37 -24.98
N MET A 15 11.29 -0.46 -24.00
CA MET A 15 11.61 -1.71 -23.32
C MET A 15 10.46 -2.25 -22.48
N VAL A 16 9.68 -1.39 -21.84
CA VAL A 16 8.52 -1.76 -21.03
C VAL A 16 7.34 -2.24 -21.90
N SER A 17 7.25 -1.76 -23.14
CA SER A 17 6.18 -2.12 -24.07
C SER A 17 6.10 -3.62 -24.37
N SER A 18 7.19 -4.37 -24.22
CA SER A 18 7.22 -5.83 -24.36
C SER A 18 6.67 -6.60 -23.15
N ARG A 19 6.32 -5.92 -22.05
CA ARG A 19 5.94 -6.47 -20.72
C ARG A 19 7.00 -7.32 -20.01
N GLU A 20 8.17 -7.49 -20.62
CA GLU A 20 9.31 -8.19 -20.04
C GLU A 20 10.59 -7.39 -20.28
N VAL A 21 11.29 -7.04 -19.20
CA VAL A 21 12.53 -6.25 -19.25
C VAL A 21 13.73 -7.14 -18.93
N ALA A 22 14.73 -7.06 -19.81
CA ALA A 22 16.06 -7.60 -19.58
C ALA A 22 16.85 -6.69 -18.62
N LEU A 23 17.36 -7.25 -17.52
CA LEU A 23 18.17 -6.48 -16.56
C LEU A 23 19.45 -5.94 -17.19
N ASN A 24 20.02 -6.66 -18.16
CA ASN A 24 21.24 -6.23 -18.85
C ASN A 24 20.99 -4.96 -19.67
N ASP A 25 19.90 -4.90 -20.42
CA ASP A 25 19.56 -3.74 -21.24
C ASP A 25 19.26 -2.52 -20.35
N LEU A 26 18.58 -2.74 -19.22
CA LEU A 26 18.28 -1.69 -18.26
C LEU A 26 19.57 -1.20 -17.60
N GLY A 27 20.42 -2.11 -17.14
CA GLY A 27 21.71 -1.80 -16.55
C GLY A 27 22.65 -1.07 -17.53
N ALA A 28 22.67 -1.48 -18.80
CA ALA A 28 23.47 -0.82 -19.84
C ALA A 28 22.99 0.61 -20.09
N LEU A 29 21.68 0.86 -20.05
CA LEU A 29 21.10 2.19 -20.16
C LEU A 29 21.53 3.09 -18.99
N PHE A 30 21.47 2.60 -17.75
CA PHE A 30 21.96 3.32 -16.57
C PHE A 30 23.48 3.50 -16.53
N PHE A 31 24.24 2.59 -17.12
CA PHE A 31 25.69 2.74 -17.24
C PHE A 31 26.08 3.80 -18.27
N GLN A 32 25.34 3.89 -19.37
CA GLN A 32 25.61 4.82 -20.46
C GLN A 32 25.16 6.25 -20.17
N HIS A 33 24.18 6.45 -19.27
CA HIS A 33 23.55 7.75 -19.05
C HIS A 33 23.59 8.08 -17.55
N SER A 34 24.12 9.25 -17.19
CA SER A 34 24.00 9.76 -15.83
C SER A 34 22.54 10.16 -15.58
N VAL A 35 21.81 9.35 -14.84
CA VAL A 35 20.39 9.60 -14.54
C VAL A 35 20.29 10.47 -13.29
N ASP A 36 19.68 11.65 -13.42
CA ASP A 36 19.39 12.51 -12.28
C ASP A 36 18.24 11.93 -11.42
N PRO A 37 18.09 12.36 -10.16
CA PRO A 37 17.08 11.78 -9.26
C PRO A 37 15.63 11.88 -9.76
N GLN A 38 15.28 12.94 -10.50
CA GLN A 38 13.92 13.11 -11.00
C GLN A 38 13.63 12.11 -12.11
N THR A 39 14.55 11.98 -13.06
CA THR A 39 14.45 10.99 -14.15
C THR A 39 14.46 9.56 -13.62
N TYR A 40 15.21 9.30 -12.54
CA TYR A 40 15.20 7.99 -11.89
C TYR A 40 13.80 7.62 -11.39
N GLU A 41 13.11 8.52 -10.71
CA GLU A 41 11.74 8.30 -10.24
C GLU A 41 10.75 8.09 -11.40
N GLU A 42 10.87 8.85 -12.49
CA GLU A 42 10.05 8.67 -13.69
C GLU A 42 10.27 7.28 -14.34
N ILE A 43 11.52 6.81 -14.37
CA ILE A 43 11.86 5.46 -14.85
C ILE A 43 11.28 4.40 -13.93
N VAL A 44 11.37 4.57 -12.60
CA VAL A 44 10.80 3.63 -11.61
C VAL A 44 9.28 3.52 -11.79
N VAL A 45 8.59 4.64 -11.98
CA VAL A 45 7.15 4.67 -12.26
C VAL A 45 6.83 3.95 -13.57
N THR A 46 7.65 4.15 -14.60
CA THR A 46 7.46 3.53 -15.92
C THR A 46 7.67 2.02 -15.90
N ILE A 47 8.62 1.52 -15.11
CA ILE A 47 8.94 0.07 -14.99
C ILE A 47 7.99 -0.65 -14.03
N ASN A 48 7.11 0.08 -13.34
CA ASN A 48 6.15 -0.51 -12.41
C ASN A 48 5.29 -1.59 -13.10
N ASP A 49 5.13 -2.73 -12.44
CA ASP A 49 4.39 -3.91 -12.92
C ASP A 49 4.99 -4.67 -14.13
N VAL A 50 6.24 -4.42 -14.50
CA VAL A 50 6.92 -5.12 -15.59
C VAL A 50 7.61 -6.39 -15.09
N LYS A 51 7.51 -7.48 -15.86
CA LYS A 51 8.17 -8.75 -15.50
C LYS A 51 9.66 -8.70 -15.83
N ILE A 52 10.47 -9.41 -15.05
CA ILE A 52 11.89 -9.56 -15.31
C ILE A 52 12.13 -10.76 -16.21
N LYS A 53 12.90 -10.58 -17.28
CA LYS A 53 13.30 -11.65 -18.19
C LYS A 53 14.47 -12.46 -17.59
N LEU A 54 14.15 -13.39 -16.69
CA LEU A 54 15.15 -14.22 -15.99
C LEU A 54 15.98 -15.14 -16.90
N GLY A 55 15.47 -15.49 -18.08
CA GLY A 55 16.13 -16.41 -19.01
C GLY A 55 17.53 -15.94 -19.44
N GLU A 56 17.74 -14.63 -19.56
CA GLU A 56 19.05 -14.09 -19.95
C GLU A 56 20.10 -14.27 -18.85
N ILE A 57 19.72 -14.04 -17.60
CA ILE A 57 20.62 -14.22 -16.46
C ILE A 57 20.95 -15.70 -16.27
N GLN A 58 19.97 -16.59 -16.47
CA GLN A 58 20.19 -18.04 -16.45
C GLN A 58 21.12 -18.49 -17.58
N ASN A 59 20.99 -17.93 -18.78
CA ASN A 59 21.89 -18.22 -19.89
C ASN A 59 23.31 -17.72 -19.61
N LEU A 60 23.45 -16.52 -19.03
CA LEU A 60 24.74 -15.98 -18.59
C LEU A 60 25.39 -16.88 -17.53
N GLN A 61 24.60 -17.35 -16.55
CA GLN A 61 25.07 -18.27 -15.51
C GLN A 61 25.55 -19.61 -16.10
N LYS A 62 24.85 -20.15 -17.10
CA LYS A 62 25.28 -21.35 -17.84
C LYS A 62 26.59 -21.10 -18.59
N SER A 63 26.70 -19.98 -19.33
CA SER A 63 27.90 -19.63 -20.08
C SER A 63 29.12 -19.50 -19.17
N VAL A 64 28.98 -18.81 -18.04
CA VAL A 64 30.08 -18.60 -17.09
C VAL A 64 30.49 -19.89 -16.36
N ARG A 65 29.55 -20.82 -16.14
CA ARG A 65 29.88 -22.17 -15.62
C ARG A 65 30.72 -23.00 -16.59
N ASN A 66 30.53 -22.80 -17.89
CA ASN A 66 31.27 -23.51 -18.94
C ASN A 66 32.64 -22.90 -19.26
N VAL A 67 33.01 -21.77 -18.62
CA VAL A 67 34.34 -21.18 -18.80
C VAL A 67 35.40 -22.12 -18.18
N PRO A 68 36.35 -22.63 -18.97
CA PRO A 68 37.39 -23.53 -18.48
C PRO A 68 38.32 -22.82 -17.50
N GLU A 69 38.95 -23.60 -16.63
CA GLU A 69 39.91 -23.07 -15.66
C GLU A 69 41.20 -22.66 -16.37
N SER A 70 41.65 -21.43 -16.11
CA SER A 70 42.91 -20.91 -16.65
C SER A 70 44.07 -21.21 -15.71
N SER A 71 45.27 -21.45 -16.24
CA SER A 71 46.50 -21.51 -15.45
C SER A 71 46.98 -20.11 -14.99
N ASP A 72 46.51 -19.05 -15.64
CA ASP A 72 46.84 -17.67 -15.31
C ASP A 72 46.09 -17.20 -14.05
N ALA A 73 46.83 -16.65 -13.08
CA ALA A 73 46.27 -16.21 -11.81
C ALA A 73 45.28 -15.05 -11.93
N VAL A 74 45.53 -14.11 -12.84
CA VAL A 74 44.64 -12.96 -13.10
C VAL A 74 43.36 -13.45 -13.76
N VAL A 75 43.46 -14.34 -14.74
CA VAL A 75 42.29 -14.91 -15.43
C VAL A 75 41.42 -15.73 -14.46
N ARG A 76 42.03 -16.52 -13.55
CA ARG A 76 41.27 -17.22 -12.51
C ARG A 76 40.53 -16.28 -11.57
N LEU A 77 41.21 -15.22 -11.11
CA LEU A 77 40.59 -14.22 -10.23
C LEU A 77 39.42 -13.52 -10.93
N LEU A 78 39.62 -13.09 -12.17
CA LEU A 78 38.57 -12.45 -12.98
C LEU A 78 37.38 -13.40 -13.20
N THR A 79 37.65 -14.65 -13.55
CA THR A 79 36.60 -15.69 -13.72
C THR A 79 35.83 -15.93 -12.42
N THR A 80 36.52 -15.91 -11.28
CA THR A 80 35.90 -16.09 -9.95
C THR A 80 34.99 -14.90 -9.60
N LEU A 81 35.46 -13.67 -9.84
CA LEU A 81 34.66 -12.47 -9.62
C LEU A 81 33.44 -12.43 -10.55
N LEU A 82 33.62 -12.80 -11.81
CA LEU A 82 32.52 -12.89 -12.78
C LEU A 82 31.49 -13.93 -12.34
N LYS A 83 31.92 -15.16 -11.97
CA LYS A 83 31.04 -16.22 -11.42
C LYS A 83 30.19 -15.68 -10.27
N ARG A 84 30.84 -15.06 -9.28
CA ARG A 84 30.16 -14.50 -8.10
C ARG A 84 29.18 -13.38 -8.43
N SER A 85 29.54 -12.50 -9.36
CA SER A 85 28.65 -11.42 -9.83
C SER A 85 27.41 -11.98 -10.51
N VAL A 86 27.58 -12.94 -11.43
CA VAL A 86 26.47 -13.58 -12.14
C VAL A 86 25.53 -14.34 -11.21
N ASP A 87 26.07 -15.10 -10.25
CA ASP A 87 25.26 -15.79 -9.24
C ASP A 87 24.47 -14.79 -8.36
N THR A 88 25.08 -13.66 -8.01
CA THR A 88 24.41 -12.60 -7.23
C THR A 88 23.26 -11.96 -8.04
N MET A 89 23.49 -11.64 -9.31
CA MET A 89 22.45 -11.11 -10.20
C MET A 89 21.30 -12.10 -10.38
N ALA A 90 21.59 -13.40 -10.51
CA ALA A 90 20.57 -14.44 -10.61
C ALA A 90 19.71 -14.52 -9.34
N GLY A 91 20.34 -14.51 -8.16
CA GLY A 91 19.64 -14.52 -6.87
C GLY A 91 18.74 -13.29 -6.68
N LEU A 92 19.26 -12.09 -6.96
CA LEU A 92 18.48 -10.85 -6.88
C LEU A 92 17.31 -10.86 -7.88
N GLY A 93 17.54 -11.30 -9.12
CA GLY A 93 16.50 -11.40 -10.14
C GLY A 93 15.34 -12.28 -9.68
N VAL A 94 15.62 -13.44 -9.10
CA VAL A 94 14.58 -14.36 -8.58
C VAL A 94 13.82 -13.75 -7.41
N LEU A 95 14.51 -13.09 -6.48
CA LEU A 95 13.88 -12.41 -5.34
C LEU A 95 12.93 -11.30 -5.81
N VAL A 96 13.37 -10.44 -6.74
CA VAL A 96 12.54 -9.36 -7.27
C VAL A 96 11.35 -9.91 -8.05
N ASP A 97 11.54 -10.94 -8.90
CA ASP A 97 10.43 -11.58 -9.62
C ASP A 97 9.38 -12.18 -8.66
N SER A 98 9.82 -12.83 -7.58
CA SER A 98 8.94 -13.34 -6.52
C SER A 98 8.14 -12.21 -5.83
N LEU A 99 8.81 -11.11 -5.49
CA LEU A 99 8.15 -9.94 -4.89
C LEU A 99 7.11 -9.33 -5.83
N LEU A 100 7.44 -9.17 -7.12
CA LEU A 100 6.52 -8.64 -8.13
C LEU A 100 5.28 -9.53 -8.32
N ARG A 101 5.46 -10.86 -8.35
CA ARG A 101 4.33 -11.81 -8.40
C ARG A 101 3.45 -11.72 -7.16
N ASN A 102 4.05 -11.65 -5.97
CA ASN A 102 3.29 -11.53 -4.73
C ASN A 102 2.53 -10.20 -4.65
N ILE A 103 3.13 -9.09 -5.09
CA ILE A 103 2.45 -7.78 -5.16
C ILE A 103 1.25 -7.84 -6.13
N THR A 104 1.44 -8.47 -7.30
CA THR A 104 0.37 -8.62 -8.29
C THR A 104 -0.78 -9.47 -7.73
N ALA A 105 -0.47 -10.59 -7.08
CA ALA A 105 -1.46 -11.44 -6.41
C ALA A 105 -2.21 -10.68 -5.31
N ASN A 106 -1.48 -9.97 -4.44
CA ASN A 106 -2.08 -9.14 -3.39
C ASN A 106 -3.01 -8.06 -3.95
N ARG A 107 -2.65 -7.43 -5.08
CA ARG A 107 -3.54 -6.45 -5.75
C ARG A 107 -4.80 -7.11 -6.31
N ALA A 108 -4.69 -8.31 -6.87
CA ALA A 108 -5.83 -9.08 -7.33
C ALA A 108 -6.75 -9.45 -6.16
N ASP A 109 -6.20 -9.90 -5.03
CA ASP A 109 -6.94 -10.21 -3.82
C ASP A 109 -7.63 -8.97 -3.23
N ILE A 110 -6.96 -7.81 -3.21
CA ILE A 110 -7.58 -6.54 -2.81
C ILE A 110 -8.75 -6.18 -3.74
N THR A 111 -8.58 -6.36 -5.05
CA THR A 111 -9.62 -6.06 -6.04
C THR A 111 -10.81 -7.01 -5.88
N ALA A 112 -10.54 -8.30 -5.68
CA ALA A 112 -11.55 -9.32 -5.43
C ALA A 112 -12.26 -9.12 -4.08
N ALA A 113 -11.55 -8.71 -3.03
CA ALA A 113 -12.16 -8.34 -1.75
C ALA A 113 -13.04 -7.09 -1.90
N LYS A 114 -12.60 -6.11 -2.69
CA LYS A 114 -13.37 -4.90 -3.00
C LYS A 114 -14.64 -5.21 -3.81
N SER A 115 -14.59 -6.16 -4.75
CA SER A 115 -15.77 -6.58 -5.52
C SER A 115 -16.69 -7.53 -4.76
N SER A 116 -16.14 -8.34 -3.84
CA SER A 116 -16.90 -9.27 -2.98
C SER A 116 -17.54 -8.59 -1.78
N MET A 117 -17.13 -7.38 -1.41
CA MET A 117 -17.92 -6.48 -0.57
C MET A 117 -19.12 -6.00 -1.41
N GLN A 118 -20.07 -6.91 -1.63
CA GLN A 118 -21.29 -6.76 -2.42
C GLN A 118 -22.24 -5.67 -1.86
N PHE A 119 -21.88 -5.10 -0.69
CA PHE A 119 -22.58 -4.00 -0.06
C PHE A 119 -21.62 -2.80 0.06
N ASP A 120 -21.81 -1.78 -0.77
CA ASP A 120 -20.98 -0.57 -0.77
C ASP A 120 -21.13 0.20 0.55
N LEU A 121 -20.01 0.41 1.25
CA LEU A 121 -19.97 1.22 2.47
C LEU A 121 -20.45 2.65 2.22
N ASN A 122 -20.23 3.20 1.02
CA ASN A 122 -20.70 4.54 0.68
C ASN A 122 -22.23 4.59 0.69
N HIS A 123 -22.89 3.61 0.06
CA HIS A 123 -24.34 3.49 0.09
C HIS A 123 -24.87 3.27 1.52
N LEU A 124 -24.17 2.52 2.35
CA LEU A 124 -24.55 2.39 3.76
C LEU A 124 -24.42 3.71 4.51
N MET A 125 -23.34 4.47 4.30
CA MET A 125 -23.14 5.77 4.95
C MET A 125 -24.21 6.78 4.55
N GLU A 126 -24.61 6.81 3.28
CA GLU A 126 -25.67 7.69 2.79
C GLU A 126 -27.05 7.37 3.37
N SER A 127 -27.32 6.09 3.61
CA SER A 127 -28.59 5.60 4.17
C SER A 127 -28.54 5.34 5.68
N TRP A 128 -27.43 5.70 6.34
CA TRP A 128 -27.25 5.44 7.76
C TRP A 128 -27.97 6.50 8.61
N GLU A 129 -28.92 6.03 9.40
CA GLU A 129 -29.56 6.82 10.44
C GLU A 129 -29.06 6.37 11.81
N VAL A 130 -28.73 7.35 12.66
CA VAL A 130 -28.34 7.09 14.05
C VAL A 130 -29.53 6.46 14.79
N PRO A 131 -29.34 5.32 15.48
CA PRO A 131 -30.42 4.72 16.26
C PRO A 131 -30.96 5.70 17.30
N SER A 132 -32.29 5.82 17.40
CA SER A 132 -32.96 6.74 18.35
C SER A 132 -32.59 6.54 19.82
N ARG A 133 -32.06 5.37 20.17
CA ARG A 133 -31.56 5.02 21.51
C ARG A 133 -30.19 5.62 21.84
N ALA A 134 -29.43 6.08 20.84
CA ALA A 134 -28.06 6.53 21.00
C ALA A 134 -28.03 8.05 21.10
N ARG A 135 -27.20 8.56 22.01
CA ARG A 135 -27.00 10.01 22.18
C ARG A 135 -26.10 10.53 21.07
N ASP A 136 -26.33 11.77 20.64
CA ASP A 136 -25.54 12.40 19.56
C ASP A 136 -24.03 12.44 19.84
N ASP A 137 -23.64 12.49 21.12
CA ASP A 137 -22.25 12.49 21.58
C ASP A 137 -21.62 11.10 21.72
N ASP A 138 -22.39 10.01 21.59
CA ASP A 138 -21.92 8.63 21.71
C ASP A 138 -21.44 8.05 20.37
N HIS A 139 -20.40 8.68 19.82
CA HIS A 139 -19.76 8.25 18.58
C HIS A 139 -19.29 6.79 18.61
N MET A 140 -18.94 6.26 19.80
CA MET A 140 -18.46 4.89 19.93
C MET A 140 -19.56 3.86 19.67
N THR A 141 -20.74 4.08 20.24
CA THR A 141 -21.92 3.26 19.98
C THR A 141 -22.37 3.40 18.53
N HIS A 142 -22.34 4.61 17.97
CA HIS A 142 -22.68 4.83 16.55
C HIS A 142 -21.75 4.04 15.62
N CYS A 143 -20.45 4.07 15.88
CA CYS A 143 -19.47 3.30 15.11
C CYS A 143 -19.71 1.79 15.23
N ALA A 144 -19.97 1.28 16.44
CA ALA A 144 -20.21 -0.15 16.64
C ALA A 144 -21.50 -0.62 15.95
N ASP A 145 -22.58 0.16 16.02
CA ASP A 145 -23.86 -0.16 15.38
C ASP A 145 -23.77 -0.09 13.85
N PHE A 146 -23.07 0.91 13.32
CA PHE A 146 -22.79 1.02 11.88
C PHE A 146 -22.03 -0.20 11.37
N VAL A 147 -20.91 -0.55 12.04
CA VAL A 147 -20.09 -1.71 11.67
C VAL A 147 -20.88 -3.01 11.76
N ARG A 148 -21.69 -3.20 12.81
CA ARG A 148 -22.53 -4.40 12.95
C ARG A 148 -23.50 -4.53 11.78
N ARG A 149 -24.17 -3.44 11.39
CA ARG A 149 -25.11 -3.44 10.26
C ARG A 149 -24.40 -3.70 8.94
N TYR A 150 -23.20 -3.17 8.76
CA TYR A 150 -22.37 -3.47 7.60
C TYR A 150 -22.01 -4.95 7.52
N LEU A 151 -21.42 -5.51 8.58
CA LEU A 151 -20.93 -6.89 8.58
C LEU A 151 -22.04 -7.92 8.38
N VAL A 152 -23.22 -7.72 8.98
CA VAL A 152 -24.40 -8.57 8.77
C VAL A 152 -24.84 -8.60 7.30
N LYS A 153 -24.70 -7.47 6.59
CA LYS A 153 -25.06 -7.37 5.16
C LYS A 153 -23.96 -7.84 4.23
N ALA A 154 -22.70 -7.62 4.60
CA ALA A 154 -21.54 -7.97 3.79
C ALA A 154 -21.21 -9.47 3.84
N CYS A 155 -21.71 -10.21 4.84
CA CYS A 155 -21.50 -11.64 4.98
C CYS A 155 -22.71 -12.46 4.52
N SER A 156 -22.47 -13.52 3.74
CA SER A 156 -23.48 -14.50 3.34
C SER A 156 -22.98 -15.92 3.63
N PRO A 157 -23.58 -16.67 4.58
CA PRO A 157 -24.66 -16.24 5.47
C PRO A 157 -24.19 -15.21 6.53
N PRO A 158 -25.10 -14.39 7.09
CA PRO A 158 -24.74 -13.39 8.10
C PRO A 158 -24.05 -13.96 9.35
N THR A 159 -24.26 -15.24 9.65
CA THR A 159 -23.63 -15.95 10.76
C THR A 159 -22.14 -16.19 10.57
N GLU A 160 -21.60 -16.09 9.34
CA GLU A 160 -20.16 -16.28 9.09
C GLU A 160 -19.30 -15.28 9.87
N VAL A 161 -19.80 -14.06 10.06
CA VAL A 161 -19.06 -13.02 10.81
C VAL A 161 -18.85 -13.42 12.27
N GLN A 162 -19.71 -14.27 12.84
CA GLN A 162 -19.64 -14.70 14.25
C GLN A 162 -18.44 -15.60 14.55
N LYS A 163 -17.75 -16.11 13.52
CA LYS A 163 -16.50 -16.88 13.68
C LYS A 163 -15.30 -15.99 13.98
N TYR A 164 -15.45 -14.67 13.84
CA TYR A 164 -14.37 -13.70 13.95
C TYR A 164 -14.48 -12.84 15.21
N ALA A 165 -13.34 -12.38 15.69
CA ALA A 165 -13.20 -11.37 16.73
C ALA A 165 -12.20 -10.31 16.28
N CYS A 166 -12.46 -9.04 16.59
CA CYS A 166 -11.48 -7.97 16.43
C CYS A 166 -10.78 -7.71 17.77
N ARG A 167 -9.52 -8.12 17.88
CA ARG A 167 -8.72 -8.03 19.11
C ARG A 167 -7.76 -6.83 19.05
N LEU A 168 -7.59 -6.16 20.19
CA LEU A 168 -6.60 -5.08 20.35
C LEU A 168 -5.19 -5.64 20.54
N THR A 169 -5.08 -6.75 21.28
CA THR A 169 -3.82 -7.46 21.55
C THR A 169 -4.06 -8.95 21.38
N GLY A 170 -3.16 -9.64 20.66
CA GLY A 170 -3.34 -11.05 20.31
C GLY A 170 -3.34 -12.03 21.49
N LYS A 171 -2.97 -11.58 22.70
CA LYS A 171 -2.70 -12.44 23.86
C LYS A 171 -3.85 -12.58 24.86
N ASN A 172 -4.91 -11.76 24.80
CA ASN A 172 -6.02 -11.79 25.76
C ASN A 172 -7.35 -12.08 25.05
N ALA A 173 -7.55 -13.33 24.64
CA ALA A 173 -8.79 -13.78 24.02
C ALA A 173 -9.84 -14.10 25.10
N LYS A 174 -10.98 -13.38 25.11
CA LYS A 174 -12.15 -13.81 25.89
C LYS A 174 -12.71 -15.16 25.39
N VAL A 175 -12.54 -15.44 24.09
CA VAL A 175 -12.94 -16.70 23.46
C VAL A 175 -11.83 -17.15 22.50
N PRO A 176 -10.97 -18.11 22.89
CA PRO A 176 -9.81 -18.53 22.10
C PRO A 176 -10.17 -19.12 20.72
N SER A 177 -11.35 -19.71 20.58
CA SER A 177 -11.80 -20.40 19.36
C SER A 177 -12.17 -19.47 18.20
N LEU A 178 -12.36 -18.17 18.44
CA LEU A 178 -12.67 -17.21 17.38
C LEU A 178 -11.41 -16.82 16.60
N LEU A 179 -11.55 -16.74 15.28
CA LEU A 179 -10.51 -16.25 14.37
C LEU A 179 -10.31 -14.74 14.54
N ASN A 180 -9.10 -14.24 14.30
CA ASN A 180 -8.91 -12.80 14.23
C ASN A 180 -9.50 -12.27 12.92
N LEU A 181 -10.24 -11.16 12.99
CA LEU A 181 -10.67 -10.44 11.79
C LEU A 181 -9.41 -10.03 11.00
N PRO A 182 -9.35 -10.27 9.67
CA PRO A 182 -8.19 -9.89 8.87
C PRO A 182 -7.85 -8.41 9.03
N ASP A 183 -6.56 -8.09 9.15
CA ASP A 183 -6.12 -6.70 9.37
C ASP A 183 -6.50 -5.79 8.20
N VAL A 184 -6.55 -6.31 6.97
CA VAL A 184 -7.01 -5.55 5.79
C VAL A 184 -8.45 -5.06 5.99
N VAL A 185 -9.36 -5.94 6.42
CA VAL A 185 -10.76 -5.59 6.69
C VAL A 185 -10.86 -4.63 7.87
N THR A 186 -10.09 -4.90 8.94
CA THR A 186 -10.08 -4.06 10.13
C THR A 186 -9.60 -2.63 9.81
N ASN A 187 -8.51 -2.50 9.08
CA ASN A 187 -7.95 -1.20 8.69
C ASN A 187 -8.86 -0.45 7.72
N TYR A 188 -9.51 -1.16 6.81
CA TYR A 188 -10.48 -0.58 5.89
C TYR A 188 -11.69 0.01 6.63
N LEU A 189 -12.26 -0.73 7.59
CA LEU A 189 -13.35 -0.24 8.45
C LEU A 189 -12.91 0.95 9.31
N ILE A 190 -11.70 0.91 9.89
CA ILE A 190 -11.16 2.04 10.66
C ILE A 190 -11.04 3.28 9.75
N GLY A 191 -10.56 3.14 8.52
CA GLY A 191 -10.47 4.22 7.55
C GLY A 191 -11.82 4.87 7.27
N CYS A 192 -12.82 4.05 6.93
CA CYS A 192 -14.19 4.51 6.69
C CYS A 192 -14.78 5.28 7.90
N LEU A 193 -14.61 4.74 9.11
CA LEU A 193 -15.11 5.40 10.32
C LEU A 193 -14.35 6.71 10.63
N LEU A 194 -13.04 6.77 10.38
CA LEU A 194 -12.27 8.01 10.52
C LEU A 194 -12.76 9.08 9.54
N GLU A 195 -13.09 8.71 8.30
CA GLU A 195 -13.69 9.63 7.32
C GLU A 195 -15.06 10.13 7.78
N GLY A 196 -15.92 9.25 8.28
CA GLY A 196 -17.22 9.63 8.86
C GLY A 196 -17.10 10.59 10.06
N LEU A 197 -16.06 10.43 10.89
CA LEU A 197 -15.72 11.34 11.99
C LEU A 197 -14.98 12.62 11.53
N LYS A 198 -14.75 12.79 10.22
CA LYS A 198 -13.97 13.87 9.61
C LYS A 198 -12.52 13.96 10.12
N LEU A 199 -11.96 12.82 10.54
CA LEU A 199 -10.58 12.63 10.98
C LEU A 199 -9.74 11.87 9.94
N GLY A 200 -10.38 11.33 8.90
CA GLY A 200 -9.74 10.65 7.76
C GLY A 200 -9.56 11.53 6.51
N VAL A 201 -10.04 12.78 6.53
CA VAL A 201 -9.99 13.68 5.37
C VAL A 201 -8.56 14.14 5.05
N ARG A 202 -8.30 14.44 3.78
CA ARG A 202 -6.94 14.80 3.30
C ARG A 202 -6.36 16.01 4.03
N GLU A 203 -7.20 16.98 4.37
CA GLU A 203 -6.82 18.20 5.07
C GLU A 203 -6.27 17.94 6.47
N ILE A 204 -6.62 16.83 7.13
CA ILE A 204 -6.02 16.45 8.41
C ILE A 204 -4.51 16.22 8.28
N PHE A 205 -4.00 15.87 7.09
CA PHE A 205 -2.58 15.62 6.86
C PHE A 205 -1.86 16.84 6.27
N ALA A 206 -2.61 17.85 5.84
CA ALA A 206 -2.05 19.04 5.20
C ALA A 206 -1.39 19.97 6.23
N ASP A 207 -0.51 20.82 5.70
CA ASP A 207 0.10 21.91 6.44
C ASP A 207 -0.91 23.06 6.63
N PRO A 208 -1.05 23.65 7.83
CA PRO A 208 -1.99 24.75 8.09
C PRO A 208 -1.77 25.97 7.20
N GLU A 209 -0.51 26.31 6.90
CA GLU A 209 -0.12 27.43 6.07
C GLU A 209 -0.56 27.17 4.61
N ALA A 210 -0.38 25.93 4.11
CA ALA A 210 -0.88 25.52 2.79
C ALA A 210 -2.42 25.58 2.69
N LEU A 211 -3.13 25.20 3.76
CA LEU A 211 -4.60 25.30 3.82
C LEU A 211 -5.09 26.75 3.94
N ALA A 212 -4.30 27.65 4.50
CA ALA A 212 -4.62 29.07 4.55
C ALA A 212 -4.45 29.74 3.18
N GLU A 213 -3.43 29.35 2.41
CA GLU A 213 -3.22 29.82 1.04
C GLU A 213 -4.34 29.33 0.08
N LYS A 214 -4.77 28.07 0.25
CA LYS A 214 -5.85 27.46 -0.56
C LYS A 214 -6.94 26.86 0.34
N PRO A 215 -7.84 27.70 0.89
CA PRO A 215 -8.87 27.25 1.82
C PRO A 215 -9.85 26.24 1.23
N THR A 216 -10.02 25.11 1.91
CA THR A 216 -11.09 24.15 1.62
C THR A 216 -12.31 24.43 2.51
N ARG A 217 -13.49 23.89 2.13
CA ARG A 217 -14.68 23.94 2.99
C ARG A 217 -14.43 23.33 4.37
N TYR A 218 -13.64 22.27 4.44
CA TYR A 218 -13.27 21.64 5.70
C TYR A 218 -12.47 22.60 6.58
N TRP A 219 -11.42 23.23 6.03
CA TRP A 219 -10.59 24.21 6.74
C TRP A 219 -11.39 25.41 7.25
N LEU A 220 -12.25 25.99 6.40
CA LEU A 220 -13.09 27.13 6.77
C LEU A 220 -14.07 26.80 7.90
N ALA A 221 -14.51 25.54 8.02
CA ALA A 221 -15.41 25.10 9.07
C ALA A 221 -14.72 24.85 10.43
N LEU A 222 -13.39 24.91 10.52
CA LEU A 222 -12.66 24.65 11.77
C LEU A 222 -12.67 25.84 12.75
N GLY A 223 -12.89 27.06 12.27
CA GLY A 223 -12.77 28.26 13.08
C GLY A 223 -13.00 29.54 12.29
N ARG A 224 -13.11 30.68 13.01
CA ARG A 224 -13.42 31.98 12.41
C ARG A 224 -12.19 32.67 11.82
N ASP A 225 -11.02 32.39 12.39
CA ASP A 225 -9.74 33.00 12.04
C ASP A 225 -8.65 31.94 11.86
N TYR A 226 -7.46 32.37 11.42
CA TYR A 226 -6.34 31.47 11.16
C TYR A 226 -5.91 30.68 12.40
N GLU A 227 -5.73 31.37 13.53
CA GLU A 227 -5.22 30.74 14.76
C GLU A 227 -6.20 29.70 15.31
N SER A 228 -7.50 30.00 15.35
CA SER A 228 -8.53 29.05 15.77
C SER A 228 -8.58 27.82 14.87
N ARG A 229 -8.47 27.99 13.55
CA ARG A 229 -8.43 26.86 12.59
C ARG A 229 -7.18 26.02 12.74
N LYS A 230 -6.02 26.65 12.92
CA LYS A 230 -4.73 25.97 13.14
C LYS A 230 -4.77 25.14 14.43
N GLN A 231 -5.24 25.71 15.53
CA GLN A 231 -5.38 25.01 16.80
C GLN A 231 -6.35 23.82 16.71
N GLU A 232 -7.52 24.00 16.07
CA GLU A 232 -8.48 22.91 15.91
C GLU A 232 -7.94 21.79 14.98
N LEU A 233 -7.23 22.15 13.91
CA LEU A 233 -6.58 21.17 13.03
C LEU A 233 -5.52 20.35 13.78
N LEU A 234 -4.67 21.01 14.56
CA LEU A 234 -3.65 20.35 15.39
C LEU A 234 -4.31 19.45 16.44
N ARG A 235 -5.36 19.92 17.13
CA ARG A 235 -6.13 19.11 18.07
C ARG A 235 -6.68 17.85 17.42
N ARG A 236 -7.24 17.96 16.21
CA ARG A 236 -7.74 16.80 15.44
C ARG A 236 -6.63 15.84 15.01
N LYS A 237 -5.46 16.35 14.59
CA LYS A 237 -4.27 15.53 14.30
C LYS A 237 -3.86 14.70 15.52
N THR A 238 -3.79 15.31 16.70
CA THR A 238 -3.47 14.61 17.97
C THR A 238 -4.52 13.58 18.34
N VAL A 239 -5.80 13.94 18.25
CA VAL A 239 -6.91 13.08 18.67
C VAL A 239 -7.14 11.90 17.72
N ARG A 240 -6.81 12.03 16.42
CA ARG A 240 -6.91 10.97 15.41
C ARG A 240 -6.20 9.67 15.82
N ALA A 241 -4.98 9.77 16.37
CA ALA A 241 -4.22 8.59 16.80
C ALA A 241 -4.96 7.80 17.89
N GLY A 242 -5.57 8.51 18.85
CA GLY A 242 -6.40 7.91 19.89
C GLY A 242 -7.70 7.29 19.33
N TRP A 243 -8.27 7.87 18.27
CA TRP A 243 -9.47 7.33 17.63
C TRP A 243 -9.23 6.02 16.91
N ALA A 244 -8.09 5.80 16.26
CA ALA A 244 -7.84 4.52 15.58
C ALA A 244 -7.96 3.32 16.54
N VAL A 245 -7.44 3.45 17.76
CA VAL A 245 -7.57 2.43 18.81
C VAL A 245 -9.03 2.26 19.25
N LYS A 246 -9.73 3.37 19.49
CA LYS A 246 -11.15 3.38 19.86
C LYS A 246 -12.02 2.72 18.78
N LEU A 247 -11.80 3.03 17.51
CA LEU A 247 -12.54 2.45 16.40
C LEU A 247 -12.30 0.94 16.29
N ARG A 248 -11.06 0.46 16.53
CA ARG A 248 -10.78 -0.97 16.65
C ARG A 248 -11.57 -1.63 17.79
N GLN A 249 -11.74 -0.94 18.92
CA GLN A 249 -12.62 -1.40 20.01
C GLN A 249 -14.09 -1.47 19.58
N SER A 250 -14.58 -0.47 18.83
CA SER A 250 -15.95 -0.47 18.32
C SER A 250 -16.21 -1.63 17.35
N ILE A 251 -15.25 -1.95 16.48
CA ILE A 251 -15.32 -3.15 15.63
C ILE A 251 -15.39 -4.42 16.49
N GLY A 252 -14.57 -4.50 17.55
CA GLY A 252 -14.60 -5.62 18.50
C GLY A 252 -15.90 -5.72 19.31
N ARG A 253 -16.64 -4.61 19.49
CA ARG A 253 -17.99 -4.63 20.10
C ARG A 253 -19.07 -5.02 19.09
N ALA A 254 -18.85 -4.75 17.81
CA ALA A 254 -19.79 -5.01 16.74
C ALA A 254 -19.92 -6.51 16.42
N LEU A 255 -18.79 -7.22 16.52
CA LEU A 255 -18.64 -8.68 16.46
C LEU A 255 -19.09 -9.33 17.78
#